data_AF-A0A9R1BRG7-F1
#
_entry.id   AF-A0A9R1BRG7-F1
#
_cell.length_a   1.000
_cell.length_b   1.000
_cell.length_c   1.000
_cell.angle_alpha   90.00
_cell.angle_beta   90.00
_cell.angle_gamma   90.00
#
_symmetry.space_group_name_H-M   'P 1'
#
loop_
_entity.id
_entity.type
_entity.pdbx_description
1 polymer ?
#
loop_
_entity_poly.entity_id
_entity_poly.type
_entity_poly.pdbx_seq_one_letter_code
_entity_poly.pdbx_strand_id
1 'polypeptide(L)'
;MCLHAACSTAYVYEKPYSPVAEVRSEGVRRYDYGNAKENMKHYKQPHPPLYNLSSIPTHVPMLLTHGGQDFLGDVPDTRHLLKTLVRNHDSDNIEVQYLPDYAHADFVIAYNAPRLVYEPMVDFFQRH
;
A
#
# COMPACT_ATOMS: atom_id res chain seq x y z
N MET A 1 37.77 24.68 21.87
CA MET A 1 37.95 23.23 22.11
C MET A 1 36.62 22.55 21.85
N CYS A 2 36.56 21.70 20.82
CA CYS A 2 35.46 20.75 20.63
C CYS A 2 35.48 19.74 21.78
N LEU A 3 34.31 19.30 22.24
CA LEU A 3 34.10 17.89 22.56
C LEU A 3 32.63 17.51 22.30
N HIS A 4 32.47 16.48 21.46
CA HIS A 4 31.25 15.76 21.17
C HIS A 4 30.67 15.07 22.42
N ALA A 5 29.36 14.86 22.46
CA ALA A 5 28.77 13.51 22.48
C ALA A 5 27.23 13.59 22.49
N ALA A 6 26.63 12.83 21.57
CA ALA A 6 25.21 12.66 21.38
C ALA A 6 24.53 12.00 22.59
N CYS A 7 23.34 12.48 22.94
CA CYS A 7 22.36 11.70 23.68
C CYS A 7 21.20 11.42 22.72
N SER A 8 21.32 10.34 21.95
CA SER A 8 20.21 9.75 21.21
C SER A 8 20.04 8.33 21.76
N THR A 9 19.36 8.25 22.89
CA THR A 9 18.91 6.99 23.48
C THR A 9 17.41 7.07 23.65
N ALA A 10 16.72 6.01 23.18
CA ALA A 10 15.33 5.69 23.47
C ALA A 10 14.24 6.51 22.77
N TYR A 11 14.21 6.48 21.43
CA TYR A 11 12.93 6.37 20.71
C TYR A 11 12.73 4.94 20.20
N VAL A 12 12.92 3.96 21.09
CA VAL A 12 12.30 2.64 20.94
C VAL A 12 10.95 2.76 21.64
N TYR A 13 10.05 3.55 21.06
CA TYR A 13 8.68 3.68 21.53
C TYR A 13 7.83 2.71 20.71
N GLU A 14 7.24 1.76 21.41
CA GLU A 14 6.19 0.83 21.01
C GLU A 14 5.34 1.37 19.83
N LYS A 15 5.57 0.86 18.61
CA LYS A 15 4.50 0.87 17.60
C LYS A 15 3.71 -0.43 17.78
N PRO A 16 2.45 -0.38 18.27
CA PRO A 16 1.60 -1.55 18.20
C PRO A 16 1.53 -1.97 16.73
N TYR A 17 1.78 -3.25 16.45
CA TYR A 17 1.72 -3.84 15.11
C TYR A 17 0.33 -3.60 14.54
N SER A 18 0.21 -2.52 13.77
CA SER A 18 -0.98 -2.16 13.01
C SER A 18 -0.50 -2.09 11.58
N PRO A 19 -0.71 -3.16 10.77
CA PRO A 19 -0.30 -3.17 9.36
C PRO A 19 -0.79 -1.94 8.59
N VAL A 20 -1.98 -1.45 8.98
CA VAL A 20 -2.65 -0.25 8.46
C VAL A 20 -1.93 1.07 8.82
N ALA A 21 -1.10 1.13 9.86
CA ALA A 21 -0.33 2.33 10.16
C ALA A 21 1.00 2.41 9.37
N GLU A 22 1.45 1.28 8.82
CA GLU A 22 2.79 1.14 8.22
C GLU A 22 2.89 1.82 6.85
N VAL A 23 1.86 1.69 6.02
CA VAL A 23 1.81 2.29 4.66
C VAL A 23 1.88 3.82 4.71
N ARG A 24 1.26 4.45 5.72
CA ARG A 24 1.02 5.90 5.79
C ARG A 24 2.26 6.74 6.10
N SER A 25 3.17 6.23 6.93
CA SER A 25 4.35 6.99 7.36
C SER A 25 5.58 6.67 6.53
N GLU A 26 5.63 5.49 5.93
CA GLU A 26 6.90 4.90 5.52
C GLU A 26 6.88 4.22 4.15
N GLY A 27 5.72 4.05 3.51
CA GLY A 27 5.58 3.36 2.22
C GLY A 27 5.65 1.84 2.35
N VAL A 28 5.31 1.12 1.28
CA VAL A 28 5.33 -0.35 1.28
C VAL A 28 6.78 -0.83 1.20
N ARG A 29 7.22 -1.62 2.19
CA ARG A 29 8.58 -2.17 2.28
C ARG A 29 8.55 -3.69 2.13
N ARG A 30 9.73 -4.27 1.82
CA ARG A 30 9.93 -5.71 1.93
C ARG A 30 9.85 -6.15 3.39
N TYR A 31 9.67 -7.46 3.59
CA TYR A 31 9.58 -8.08 4.90
C TYR A 31 10.80 -7.76 5.80
N ASP A 32 10.56 -7.45 7.07
CA ASP A 32 11.64 -7.32 8.06
C ASP A 32 11.94 -8.66 8.73
N TYR A 33 13.17 -9.15 8.58
CA TYR A 33 13.62 -10.38 9.23
C TYR A 33 13.91 -10.21 10.74
N GLY A 34 13.58 -9.06 11.31
CA GLY A 34 13.58 -8.79 12.75
C GLY A 34 14.95 -8.39 13.30
N ASN A 35 16.01 -8.40 12.47
CA ASN A 35 17.31 -7.83 12.83
C ASN A 35 18.18 -7.51 11.59
N ALA A 36 19.12 -6.59 11.78
CA ALA A 36 20.02 -6.12 10.72
C ALA A 36 20.89 -7.23 10.11
N LYS A 37 21.30 -8.24 10.89
CA LYS A 37 22.16 -9.33 10.38
C LYS A 37 21.39 -10.19 9.37
N GLU A 38 20.15 -10.55 9.67
CA GLU A 38 19.32 -11.30 8.73
C GLU A 38 18.92 -10.44 7.53
N ASN A 39 18.52 -9.18 7.74
CA ASN A 39 18.24 -8.25 6.63
C ASN A 39 19.45 -8.08 5.70
N MET A 40 20.68 -8.02 6.22
CA MET A 40 21.90 -7.96 5.40
C MET A 40 22.09 -9.20 4.53
N LYS A 41 21.75 -10.40 5.01
CA LYS A 41 21.82 -11.63 4.20
C LYS A 41 20.83 -11.59 3.03
N HIS A 42 19.64 -11.05 3.24
CA HIS A 42 18.57 -11.03 2.24
C HIS A 42 18.66 -9.84 1.28
N TYR A 43 19.01 -8.66 1.78
CA TYR A 43 18.90 -7.39 1.06
C TYR A 43 20.23 -6.66 0.87
N LYS A 44 21.32 -7.13 1.50
CA LYS A 44 22.61 -6.43 1.53
C LYS A 44 22.52 -5.02 2.14
N GLN A 45 21.47 -4.77 2.93
CA GLN A 45 21.24 -3.55 3.70
C GLN A 45 20.58 -3.91 5.04
N PRO A 46 20.79 -3.11 6.11
CA PRO A 46 20.34 -3.47 7.46
C PRO A 46 18.83 -3.29 7.68
N HIS A 47 18.16 -2.49 6.85
CA HIS A 47 16.72 -2.24 6.90
C HIS A 47 16.05 -2.74 5.61
N PRO A 48 14.80 -3.23 5.64
CA PRO A 48 14.13 -3.66 4.42
C PRO A 48 13.93 -2.51 3.43
N PRO A 49 14.24 -2.70 2.13
CA PRO A 49 14.08 -1.65 1.14
C PRO A 49 12.60 -1.40 0.83
N LEU A 50 12.31 -0.17 0.36
CA LEU A 50 11.00 0.21 -0.17
C LEU A 50 10.73 -0.44 -1.53
N TYR A 51 9.47 -0.73 -1.80
CA TYR A 51 9.00 -0.95 -3.16
C TYR A 51 8.92 0.39 -3.90
N ASN A 52 9.57 0.47 -5.06
CA ASN A 52 9.48 1.63 -5.93
C ASN A 52 8.19 1.55 -6.76
N LEU A 53 7.12 2.20 -6.32
CA LEU A 53 5.85 2.17 -7.07
C LEU A 53 5.96 2.80 -8.46
N SER A 54 6.91 3.72 -8.68
CA SER A 54 7.19 4.29 -10.00
C SER A 54 7.79 3.29 -11.00
N SER A 55 8.18 2.07 -10.56
CA SER A 55 8.64 1.03 -11.47
C SER A 55 7.52 0.23 -12.12
N ILE A 56 6.27 0.42 -11.70
CA ILE A 56 5.11 -0.13 -12.42
C ILE A 56 5.01 0.64 -13.75
N PRO A 57 4.94 -0.04 -14.92
CA PRO A 57 4.95 0.68 -16.19
C PRO A 57 3.71 1.57 -16.34
N THR A 58 3.90 2.81 -16.81
CA THR A 58 2.84 3.83 -16.87
C THR A 58 1.68 3.49 -17.80
N HIS A 59 1.95 2.67 -18.82
CA HIS A 59 0.99 2.24 -19.83
C HIS A 59 0.15 1.03 -19.40
N VAL A 60 0.37 0.46 -18.21
CA VAL A 60 -0.44 -0.65 -17.70
C VAL A 60 -1.75 -0.08 -17.15
N PRO A 61 -2.91 -0.45 -17.72
CA PRO A 61 -4.19 -0.03 -17.18
C PRO A 61 -4.43 -0.69 -15.81
N MET A 62 -4.98 0.07 -14.86
CA MET A 62 -5.26 -0.37 -13.51
C MET A 62 -6.69 0.00 -13.09
N LEU A 63 -7.46 -1.00 -12.68
CA LEU A 63 -8.71 -0.82 -11.95
C LEU A 63 -8.43 -0.99 -10.46
N LEU A 64 -8.67 0.06 -9.68
CA LEU A 64 -8.48 0.09 -8.23
C LEU A 64 -9.83 0.21 -7.53
N THR A 65 -10.33 -0.92 -7.03
CA THR A 65 -11.55 -0.97 -6.24
C THR A 65 -11.23 -0.94 -4.75
N HIS A 66 -11.89 -0.08 -3.97
CA HIS A 66 -11.72 -0.02 -2.51
C HIS A 66 -13.03 0.28 -1.76
N GLY A 67 -13.07 -0.12 -0.48
CA GLY A 67 -14.28 -0.16 0.33
C GLY A 67 -14.29 0.87 1.45
N GLY A 68 -15.46 1.41 1.78
CA GLY A 68 -15.60 2.38 2.88
C GLY A 68 -15.62 1.75 4.27
N GLN A 69 -15.98 0.47 4.36
CA GLN A 69 -15.97 -0.32 5.60
C GLN A 69 -14.77 -1.30 5.67
N ASP A 70 -13.82 -1.19 4.73
CA ASP A 70 -12.65 -2.06 4.69
C ASP A 70 -11.66 -1.68 5.79
N PHE A 71 -11.53 -2.54 6.82
CA PHE A 71 -10.60 -2.35 7.91
C PHE A 71 -9.14 -2.66 7.53
N LEU A 72 -8.91 -3.57 6.57
CA LEU A 72 -7.56 -3.95 6.15
C LEU A 72 -7.02 -3.04 5.05
N GLY A 73 -7.89 -2.60 4.15
CA GLY A 73 -7.62 -1.62 3.10
C GLY A 73 -8.30 -0.29 3.39
N ASP A 74 -7.98 0.34 4.52
CA ASP A 74 -8.71 1.52 4.99
C ASP A 74 -8.68 2.70 3.99
N VAL A 75 -9.71 3.54 4.06
CA VAL A 75 -9.89 4.62 3.09
C VAL A 75 -8.70 5.62 3.08
N PRO A 76 -8.08 5.97 4.21
CA PRO A 76 -6.86 6.76 4.19
C PRO A 76 -5.65 6.11 3.49
N ASP A 77 -5.38 4.83 3.70
CA ASP A 77 -4.24 4.12 3.11
C ASP A 77 -4.41 4.00 1.59
N THR A 78 -5.60 3.58 1.17
CA THR A 78 -5.95 3.49 -0.26
C THR A 78 -5.88 4.86 -0.93
N ARG A 79 -6.29 5.95 -0.26
CA ARG A 79 -6.09 7.32 -0.76
C ARG A 79 -4.63 7.72 -0.86
N HIS A 80 -3.77 7.29 0.07
CA HIS A 80 -2.33 7.54 0.00
C HIS A 80 -1.69 6.79 -1.18
N LEU A 81 -2.07 5.51 -1.37
CA LEU A 81 -1.64 4.70 -2.51
C LEU A 81 -2.05 5.35 -3.84
N LEU A 82 -3.32 5.72 -3.98
CA LEU A 82 -3.86 6.37 -5.19
C LEU A 82 -3.11 7.66 -5.53
N LYS A 83 -2.87 8.53 -4.55
CA LYS A 83 -2.07 9.75 -4.75
C LYS A 83 -0.64 9.45 -5.21
N THR A 84 -0.06 8.36 -4.73
CA THR A 84 1.30 7.95 -5.11
C THR A 84 1.33 7.36 -6.52
N LEU A 85 0.33 6.58 -6.91
CA LEU A 85 0.21 6.01 -8.25
C LEU A 85 -0.07 7.11 -9.29
N VAL A 86 -1.09 7.95 -9.09
CA VAL A 86 -1.45 9.03 -10.04
C VAL A 86 -0.33 10.05 -10.25
N ARG A 87 0.57 10.23 -9.28
CA ARG A 87 1.76 11.07 -9.45
C ARG A 87 2.78 10.51 -10.44
N ASN A 88 2.81 9.19 -10.62
CA ASN A 88 3.85 8.47 -11.34
C ASN A 88 3.33 7.69 -12.56
N HIS A 89 2.02 7.63 -12.75
CA HIS A 89 1.33 6.92 -13.83
C HIS A 89 0.50 7.89 -14.66
N ASP A 90 0.22 7.48 -15.90
CA ASP A 90 -0.75 8.17 -16.74
C ASP A 90 -2.14 8.04 -16.10
N SER A 91 -2.72 9.16 -15.67
CA SER A 91 -4.00 9.18 -14.94
C SER A 91 -5.14 8.53 -15.73
N ASP A 92 -5.06 8.58 -17.06
CA ASP A 92 -6.07 8.00 -17.96
C ASP A 92 -6.06 6.46 -17.94
N ASN A 93 -4.98 5.85 -17.44
CA ASN A 93 -4.84 4.41 -17.27
C ASN A 93 -5.24 3.93 -15.87
N ILE A 94 -5.74 4.81 -14.99
CA ILE A 94 -6.19 4.44 -13.63
C ILE A 94 -7.68 4.72 -13.49
N GLU A 95 -8.46 3.65 -13.42
CA GLU A 95 -9.87 3.70 -13.02
C GLU A 95 -10.01 3.40 -11.53
N VAL A 96 -10.80 4.19 -10.81
CA VAL A 96 -11.02 4.01 -9.36
C VAL A 96 -12.49 3.76 -9.07
N GLN A 97 -12.78 2.68 -8.36
CA GLN A 97 -14.12 2.33 -7.92
C GLN A 97 -14.18 2.36 -6.39
N TYR A 98 -15.07 3.18 -5.84
CA TYR A 98 -15.29 3.27 -4.40
C TYR A 98 -16.66 2.69 -4.02
N LEU A 99 -16.67 1.70 -3.12
CA LEU A 99 -17.88 1.05 -2.61
C LEU A 99 -18.02 1.35 -1.11
N PRO A 100 -18.80 2.36 -0.69
CA PRO A 100 -18.78 2.88 0.68
C PRO A 100 -19.19 1.85 1.76
N ASP A 101 -20.02 0.87 1.39
CA ASP A 101 -20.55 -0.13 2.32
C ASP A 101 -19.75 -1.45 2.29
N TYR A 102 -18.74 -1.58 1.42
CA TYR A 102 -17.93 -2.80 1.30
C TYR A 102 -16.85 -2.85 2.38
N ALA A 103 -16.78 -3.97 3.08
CA ALA A 103 -15.67 -4.41 3.91
C ALA A 103 -14.73 -5.34 3.12
N HIS A 104 -13.60 -5.74 3.72
CA HIS A 104 -12.52 -6.45 3.02
C HIS A 104 -12.97 -7.75 2.31
N ALA A 105 -13.79 -8.55 2.99
CA ALA A 105 -14.23 -9.83 2.43
C ALA A 105 -15.28 -9.65 1.32
N ASP A 106 -16.01 -8.54 1.31
CA ASP A 106 -17.15 -8.33 0.41
C ASP A 106 -16.74 -8.34 -1.07
N PHE A 107 -15.50 -7.97 -1.39
CA PHE A 107 -14.95 -8.06 -2.74
C PHE A 107 -14.93 -9.49 -3.31
N VAL A 108 -14.96 -10.51 -2.45
CA VAL A 108 -14.91 -11.92 -2.84
C VAL A 108 -16.24 -12.62 -2.57
N ILE A 109 -16.86 -12.36 -1.41
CA ILE A 109 -17.99 -13.18 -0.90
C ILE A 109 -19.32 -12.45 -0.81
N ALA A 110 -19.39 -11.14 -1.08
CA ALA A 110 -20.68 -10.45 -1.00
C ALA A 110 -21.65 -10.94 -2.07
N TYR A 111 -22.93 -11.08 -1.70
CA TYR A 111 -23.97 -11.58 -2.60
C TYR A 111 -24.16 -10.69 -3.85
N ASN A 112 -23.83 -9.40 -3.74
CA ASN A 112 -23.91 -8.39 -4.80
C ASN A 112 -22.55 -8.11 -5.47
N ALA A 113 -21.46 -8.81 -5.09
CA ALA A 113 -20.15 -8.70 -5.74
C ALA A 113 -20.18 -8.96 -7.26
N PRO A 114 -20.99 -9.91 -7.80
CA PRO A 114 -21.11 -10.08 -9.24
C PRO A 114 -21.48 -8.79 -9.98
N ARG A 115 -22.40 -8.01 -9.43
CA ARG A 115 -22.88 -6.77 -10.04
C ARG A 115 -21.99 -5.58 -9.75
N LEU A 116 -21.53 -5.45 -8.50
CA LEU A 116 -20.83 -4.23 -8.07
C LEU A 116 -19.31 -4.29 -8.29
N VAL A 117 -18.72 -5.47 -8.42
CA VAL A 117 -17.27 -5.66 -8.58
C VAL A 117 -16.95 -6.37 -9.90
N TYR A 118 -17.57 -7.52 -10.17
CA TYR A 118 -17.14 -8.37 -11.30
C TYR A 118 -17.62 -7.85 -12.66
N GLU A 119 -18.86 -7.36 -12.78
CA GLU A 119 -19.34 -6.70 -13.99
C GLU A 119 -18.43 -5.50 -14.39
N PRO A 120 -18.17 -4.51 -13.50
CA PRO A 120 -17.21 -3.44 -13.79
C PRO A 120 -15.80 -3.91 -14.15
N MET A 121 -15.32 -4.98 -13.50
CA MET A 121 -14.02 -5.59 -13.80
C MET A 121 -13.97 -6.19 -15.20
N VAL A 122 -15.02 -6.90 -15.61
CA VAL A 122 -15.14 -7.45 -16.97
C VAL A 122 -15.23 -6.32 -18.00
N ASP A 123 -16.02 -5.28 -17.73
CA ASP A 123 -16.12 -4.12 -18.61
C ASP A 123 -14.76 -3.42 -18.78
N PHE A 124 -13.98 -3.30 -17.70
CA PHE A 124 -12.62 -2.78 -17.73
C PHE A 124 -11.70 -3.63 -18.63
N PHE A 125 -11.72 -4.95 -18.48
CA PHE A 125 -10.94 -5.85 -19.35
C PHE A 125 -11.39 -5.86 -20.81
N GLN A 126 -12.62 -5.44 -21.13
CA GLN A 126 -13.07 -5.33 -22.52
C GLN A 126 -12.62 -4.03 -23.19
N ARG A 127 -12.33 -2.98 -22.40
CA ARG A 127 -11.85 -1.67 -22.91
C ARG A 127 -10.34 -1.64 -23.18
N HIS A 128 -9.57 -2.55 -22.59
CA HIS A 128 -8.10 -2.58 -22.61
C HIS A 128 -7.56 -3.91 -23.10
#